data_AF-A0A166IR65-F1
#
_entry.id   AF-A0A166IR65-F1
#
_cell.length_a   1.000
_cell.length_b   1.000
_cell.length_c   1.000
_cell.angle_alpha   90.00
_cell.angle_beta   90.00
_cell.angle_gamma   90.00
#
_symmetry.space_group_name_H-M   'P 1'
#
loop_
_entity.id
_entity.type
_entity.pdbx_description
1 polymer ?
#
loop_
_entity_poly.entity_id
_entity_poly.type
_entity_poly.pdbx_seq_one_letter_code
_entity_poly.pdbx_strand_id
1 'polypeptide(L)'
;MVVNFARTSTNADTLRQVFWSVDAQSCPTLLNFHLHTVHSDGKLQPSTLMEQAIAIGLQGLAITDHHSIKGYEAAQDWLENYRENSSENTPYLWSGVEINANLLDVEVHILAYAFEPEHPSIKPYLQRKPTTDKEYQAHNVIAAIQQAGGLAVLAHPARYKRSHFDLIPAAAERGIDGVEAFYAYKNPKPWTPSALETQQVQQLADEYQLFNTCGTDTHGLSLLQRL
;
A
#
# COMPACT_ATOMS: atom_id res chain seq x y z
N MET A 1 23.26 -2.10 18.58
CA MET A 1 22.39 -1.68 17.46
C MET A 1 21.08 -1.24 18.07
N VAL A 2 20.90 0.06 18.32
CA VAL A 2 19.69 0.59 18.95
C VAL A 2 18.68 0.76 17.82
N VAL A 3 17.78 -0.19 17.65
CA VAL A 3 16.66 -0.05 16.71
C VAL A 3 15.87 1.17 17.16
N ASN A 4 15.71 2.14 16.28
CA ASN A 4 15.20 3.47 16.61
C ASN A 4 13.67 3.45 16.66
N PHE A 5 13.11 2.72 17.64
CA PHE A 5 11.66 2.52 17.82
C PHE A 5 10.84 3.83 17.83
N ALA A 6 11.45 4.94 18.27
CA ALA A 6 10.80 6.25 18.28
C ALA A 6 10.59 6.83 16.86
N ARG A 7 11.50 6.59 15.91
CA ARG A 7 11.35 7.11 14.53
C ARG A 7 10.32 6.33 13.73
N THR A 8 10.29 5.00 13.87
CA THR A 8 9.35 4.13 13.13
C THR A 8 7.91 4.31 13.61
N SER A 9 7.68 4.35 14.93
CA SER A 9 6.37 4.67 15.51
C SER A 9 5.84 6.03 15.02
N THR A 10 6.68 7.07 15.00
CA THR A 10 6.29 8.39 14.48
C THR A 10 5.92 8.35 12.99
N ASN A 11 6.58 7.51 12.19
CA ASN A 11 6.30 7.40 10.74
C ASN A 11 4.93 6.74 10.48
N ALA A 12 4.65 5.62 11.15
CA ALA A 12 3.37 4.94 11.03
C ALA A 12 2.21 5.76 11.62
N ASP A 13 2.42 6.47 12.73
CA ASP A 13 1.40 7.36 13.30
C ASP A 13 1.06 8.53 12.36
N THR A 14 2.08 9.11 11.71
CA THR A 14 1.89 10.16 10.70
C THR A 14 1.10 9.63 9.51
N LEU A 15 1.46 8.46 8.98
CA LEU A 15 0.72 7.85 7.87
C LEU A 15 -0.72 7.48 8.26
N ARG A 16 -0.94 7.01 9.49
CA ARG A 16 -2.29 6.73 10.01
C ARG A 16 -3.16 7.99 10.01
N GLN A 17 -2.61 9.15 10.38
CA GLN A 17 -3.34 10.43 10.31
C GLN A 17 -3.70 10.80 8.86
N VAL A 18 -2.78 10.56 7.91
CA VAL A 18 -3.08 10.75 6.48
C VAL A 18 -4.24 9.86 6.06
N PHE A 19 -4.23 8.57 6.41
CA PHE A 19 -5.30 7.63 6.04
C PHE A 19 -6.67 7.99 6.63
N TRP A 20 -6.73 8.58 7.82
CA TRP A 20 -8.00 9.10 8.35
C TRP A 20 -8.58 10.27 7.55
N SER A 21 -7.78 10.93 6.72
CA SER A 21 -8.21 12.04 5.86
C SER A 21 -8.43 11.66 4.39
N VAL A 22 -8.11 10.41 4.00
CA VAL A 22 -8.24 9.96 2.61
C VAL A 22 -9.71 9.90 2.18
N ASP A 23 -9.98 10.43 0.99
CA ASP A 23 -11.29 10.45 0.35
C ASP A 23 -11.23 10.08 -1.16
N ALA A 24 -12.38 10.16 -1.82
CA ALA A 24 -12.51 9.84 -3.25
C ALA A 24 -11.75 10.79 -4.20
N GLN A 25 -11.22 11.92 -3.72
CA GLN A 25 -10.44 12.89 -4.50
C GLN A 25 -8.95 12.81 -4.21
N SER A 26 -8.54 12.02 -3.21
CA SER A 26 -7.15 11.91 -2.78
C SER A 26 -6.28 11.22 -3.84
N CYS A 27 -6.73 10.10 -4.39
CA CYS A 27 -6.05 9.43 -5.49
C CYS A 27 -6.63 9.84 -6.86
N PRO A 28 -5.82 9.87 -7.94
CA PRO A 28 -4.40 9.56 -7.99
C PRO A 28 -3.51 10.80 -8.02
N THR A 29 -4.05 12.00 -7.74
CA THR A 29 -3.36 13.28 -8.00
C THR A 29 -2.84 13.99 -6.75
N LEU A 30 -3.26 13.59 -5.56
CA LEU A 30 -2.74 14.11 -4.29
C LEU A 30 -1.90 13.06 -3.57
N LEU A 31 -2.41 11.83 -3.51
CA LEU A 31 -1.79 10.67 -2.88
C LEU A 31 -1.85 9.46 -3.82
N ASN A 32 -1.00 8.46 -3.60
CA ASN A 32 -1.12 7.15 -4.25
C ASN A 32 -0.43 6.05 -3.43
N PHE A 33 -1.19 5.12 -2.85
CA PHE A 33 -0.64 4.08 -1.96
C PHE A 33 -0.69 2.67 -2.55
N HIS A 34 -0.99 2.53 -3.84
CA HIS A 34 -0.97 1.23 -4.49
C HIS A 34 -0.51 1.38 -5.94
N LEU A 35 0.71 0.93 -6.22
CA LEU A 35 1.35 1.03 -7.54
C LEU A 35 2.55 0.10 -7.61
N HIS A 36 2.89 -0.31 -8.84
CA HIS A 36 3.92 -1.31 -9.09
C HIS A 36 4.99 -0.79 -10.05
N THR A 37 6.21 -1.28 -9.87
CA THR A 37 7.38 -0.96 -10.68
C THR A 37 7.90 -2.21 -11.38
N VAL A 38 8.96 -2.05 -12.18
CA VAL A 38 9.71 -3.17 -12.76
C VAL A 38 10.34 -4.11 -11.72
N HIS A 39 10.30 -3.76 -10.43
CA HIS A 39 10.79 -4.61 -9.37
C HIS A 39 9.78 -5.69 -8.95
N SER A 40 8.58 -5.71 -9.50
CA SER A 40 7.64 -6.83 -9.45
C SER A 40 7.12 -7.17 -10.86
N ASP A 41 5.91 -6.76 -11.20
CA ASP A 41 5.20 -6.99 -12.46
C ASP A 41 4.67 -5.68 -13.09
N GLY A 42 5.01 -4.52 -12.52
CA GLY A 42 4.81 -3.21 -13.13
C GLY A 42 5.79 -2.90 -14.27
N LYS A 43 5.54 -1.78 -14.96
CA LYS A 43 6.36 -1.32 -16.11
C LYS A 43 7.12 -0.02 -15.85
N LEU A 44 6.78 0.70 -14.79
CA LEU A 44 7.48 1.93 -14.43
C LEU A 44 8.84 1.64 -13.82
N GLN A 45 9.88 2.33 -14.30
CA GLN A 45 11.15 2.44 -13.59
C GLN A 45 10.96 3.33 -12.36
N PRO A 46 11.58 3.04 -11.21
CA PRO A 46 11.47 3.87 -10.01
C PRO A 46 11.79 5.36 -10.24
N SER A 47 12.79 5.68 -11.06
CA SER A 47 13.12 7.07 -11.41
C SER A 47 12.00 7.76 -12.19
N THR A 48 11.52 7.15 -13.28
CA THR A 48 10.40 7.66 -14.09
C THR A 48 9.12 7.76 -13.27
N LEU A 49 8.91 6.87 -12.31
CA LEU A 49 7.80 6.93 -11.38
C LEU A 49 7.87 8.20 -10.53
N MET A 50 9.03 8.48 -9.94
CA MET A 50 9.21 9.66 -9.09
C MET A 50 9.15 10.97 -9.89
N GLU A 51 9.65 10.98 -11.13
CA GLU A 51 9.45 12.09 -12.07
C GLU A 51 7.96 12.37 -12.31
N GLN A 52 7.15 11.32 -12.56
CA GLN A 52 5.70 11.48 -12.69
C GLN A 52 5.06 11.97 -11.39
N ALA A 53 5.46 11.43 -10.25
CA ALA A 53 4.92 11.81 -8.95
C ALA A 53 5.12 13.32 -8.67
N ILE A 54 6.32 13.85 -8.94
CA ILE A 54 6.64 15.27 -8.82
C ILE A 54 5.83 16.09 -9.83
N ALA A 55 5.79 15.67 -11.10
CA ALA A 55 5.08 16.41 -12.15
C ALA A 55 3.55 16.47 -11.94
N ILE A 56 2.95 15.42 -11.35
CA ILE A 56 1.54 15.38 -10.94
C ILE A 56 1.29 16.30 -9.74
N GLY A 57 2.30 16.55 -8.92
CA GLY A 57 2.18 17.28 -7.66
C GLY A 57 1.74 16.40 -6.49
N LEU A 58 2.08 15.11 -6.50
CA LEU A 58 1.79 14.22 -5.37
C LEU A 58 2.43 14.77 -4.10
N GLN A 59 1.67 14.72 -3.00
CA GLN A 59 2.19 15.03 -1.66
C GLN A 59 2.76 13.80 -0.98
N GLY A 60 2.29 12.61 -1.35
CA GLY A 60 2.71 11.37 -0.71
C GLY A 60 2.36 10.11 -1.48
N LEU A 61 3.22 9.09 -1.41
CA LEU A 61 3.00 7.81 -2.07
C LEU A 61 3.72 6.66 -1.37
N ALA A 62 3.34 5.43 -1.72
CA ALA A 62 4.06 4.22 -1.38
C ALA A 62 4.20 3.34 -2.63
N ILE A 63 5.40 2.80 -2.86
CA ILE A 63 5.62 1.77 -3.90
C ILE A 63 5.31 0.42 -3.29
N THR A 64 4.42 -0.37 -3.88
CA THR A 64 3.88 -1.59 -3.28
C THR A 64 4.11 -2.82 -4.16
N ASP A 65 5.29 -2.91 -4.75
CA ASP A 65 5.72 -4.07 -5.54
C ASP A 65 5.44 -5.40 -4.82
N HIS A 66 5.00 -6.43 -5.55
CA HIS A 66 4.77 -7.76 -4.98
C HIS A 66 6.03 -8.35 -4.34
N HIS A 67 5.95 -8.61 -3.03
CA HIS A 67 6.99 -9.28 -2.24
C HIS A 67 8.41 -8.69 -2.38
N SER A 68 8.53 -7.40 -2.68
CA SER A 68 9.81 -6.74 -2.96
C SER A 68 9.76 -5.26 -2.56
N ILE A 69 10.79 -4.78 -1.87
CA ILE A 69 10.97 -3.35 -1.57
C ILE A 69 11.97 -2.67 -2.51
N LYS A 70 12.53 -3.39 -3.50
CA LYS A 70 13.60 -2.86 -4.35
C LYS A 70 13.19 -1.63 -5.16
N GLY A 71 11.91 -1.53 -5.55
CA GLY A 71 11.38 -0.33 -6.21
C GLY A 71 11.34 0.86 -5.26
N TYR A 72 10.94 0.64 -4.01
CA TYR A 72 11.01 1.65 -2.95
C TYR A 72 12.46 2.11 -2.69
N GLU A 73 13.40 1.19 -2.52
CA GLU A 73 14.83 1.53 -2.28
C GLU A 73 15.40 2.36 -3.44
N ALA A 74 15.20 1.92 -4.67
CA ALA A 74 15.68 2.64 -5.85
C ALA A 74 15.02 4.03 -6.02
N ALA A 75 13.74 4.16 -5.68
CA ALA A 75 13.05 5.45 -5.70
C ALA A 75 13.56 6.37 -4.58
N GLN A 76 13.85 5.83 -3.40
CA GLN A 76 14.40 6.58 -2.28
C GLN A 76 15.80 7.13 -2.63
N ASP A 77 16.70 6.29 -3.13
CA ASP A 77 18.04 6.71 -3.58
C ASP A 77 17.94 7.80 -4.67
N TRP A 78 17.03 7.64 -5.63
CA TRP A 78 16.80 8.64 -6.67
C TRP A 78 16.31 9.97 -6.08
N LEU A 79 15.37 9.92 -5.12
CA LEU A 79 14.77 11.10 -4.51
C LEU A 79 15.77 11.88 -3.64
N GLU A 80 16.66 11.19 -2.94
CA GLU A 80 17.76 11.79 -2.18
C GLU A 80 18.69 12.58 -3.12
N ASN A 81 19.13 11.96 -4.22
CA ASN A 81 19.94 12.65 -5.24
C ASN A 81 19.20 13.83 -5.88
N TYR A 82 17.90 13.69 -6.17
CA TYR A 82 17.09 14.76 -6.76
C TYR A 82 17.01 15.99 -5.83
N ARG A 83 16.80 15.77 -4.52
CA ARG A 83 16.71 16.84 -3.50
C ARG A 83 18.02 17.60 -3.29
N GLU A 84 19.17 16.98 -3.53
CA GLU A 84 20.46 17.69 -3.49
C GLU A 84 20.62 18.68 -4.65
N ASN A 85 19.94 18.44 -5.77
CA ASN A 85 20.10 19.18 -7.02
C ASN A 85 18.89 20.06 -7.39
N SER A 86 17.82 20.03 -6.60
CA SER A 86 16.55 20.72 -6.88
C SER A 86 15.96 21.33 -5.61
N SER A 87 15.32 22.49 -5.76
CA SER A 87 14.50 23.13 -4.72
C SER A 87 13.00 22.85 -4.88
N GLU A 88 12.61 21.98 -5.82
CA GLU A 88 11.21 21.61 -6.02
C GLU A 88 10.68 20.81 -4.84
N ASN A 89 9.38 20.95 -4.57
CA ASN A 89 8.71 20.12 -3.59
C ASN A 89 8.67 18.67 -4.11
N THR A 90 8.96 17.73 -3.22
CA THR A 90 8.94 16.30 -3.51
C THR A 90 7.90 15.60 -2.65
N PRO A 91 7.23 14.56 -3.16
CA PRO A 91 6.31 13.78 -2.33
C PRO A 91 7.06 13.09 -1.19
N TYR A 92 6.35 12.81 -0.10
CA TYR A 92 6.81 11.88 0.91
C TYR A 92 6.68 10.45 0.40
N LEU A 93 7.76 9.66 0.46
CA LEU A 93 7.77 8.25 0.06
C LEU A 93 7.79 7.37 1.30
N TRP A 94 6.72 6.63 1.56
CA TRP A 94 6.68 5.61 2.62
C TRP A 94 7.15 4.26 2.06
N SER A 95 7.75 3.44 2.94
CA SER A 95 7.97 2.01 2.64
C SER A 95 6.64 1.34 2.34
N GLY A 96 6.63 0.48 1.32
CA GLY A 96 5.46 -0.20 0.82
C GLY A 96 5.82 -1.58 0.27
N VAL A 97 4.90 -2.54 0.38
CA VAL A 97 4.95 -3.84 -0.31
C VAL A 97 3.54 -4.45 -0.37
N GLU A 98 3.20 -5.14 -1.45
CA GLU A 98 2.01 -5.98 -1.52
C GLU A 98 2.36 -7.45 -1.26
N ILE A 99 1.69 -8.07 -0.29
CA ILE A 99 2.00 -9.43 0.20
C ILE A 99 0.79 -10.33 0.01
N ASN A 100 0.97 -11.45 -0.70
CA ASN A 100 -0.04 -12.49 -0.81
C ASN A 100 -0.27 -13.20 0.53
N ALA A 101 -1.54 -13.49 0.84
CA ALA A 101 -1.95 -14.18 2.05
C ALA A 101 -3.21 -15.02 1.86
N ASN A 102 -3.39 -16.07 2.68
CA ASN A 102 -4.63 -16.81 2.80
C ASN A 102 -5.56 -16.17 3.84
N LEU A 103 -6.79 -15.87 3.43
CA LEU A 103 -7.87 -15.43 4.31
C LEU A 103 -9.18 -16.13 3.87
N LEU A 104 -9.81 -16.88 4.78
CA LEU A 104 -11.02 -17.64 4.49
C LEU A 104 -10.92 -18.56 3.26
N ASP A 105 -9.78 -19.25 3.15
CA ASP A 105 -9.45 -20.20 2.07
C ASP A 105 -9.39 -19.59 0.67
N VAL A 106 -9.20 -18.26 0.59
CA VAL A 106 -8.89 -17.56 -0.65
C VAL A 106 -7.60 -16.75 -0.51
N GLU A 107 -6.88 -16.62 -1.62
CA GLU A 107 -5.77 -15.69 -1.71
C GLU A 107 -6.31 -14.25 -1.72
N VAL A 108 -5.77 -13.46 -0.80
CA VAL A 108 -5.91 -12.01 -0.72
C VAL A 108 -4.54 -11.36 -0.75
N HIS A 109 -4.51 -10.05 -0.94
CA HIS A 109 -3.31 -9.24 -0.87
C HIS A 109 -3.42 -8.28 0.30
N ILE A 110 -2.34 -8.18 1.06
CA ILE A 110 -2.21 -7.27 2.19
C ILE A 110 -1.09 -6.29 1.85
N LEU A 111 -1.42 -5.01 1.86
CA LEU A 111 -0.47 -3.92 1.69
C LEU A 111 0.15 -3.63 3.05
N ALA A 112 1.48 -3.56 3.08
CA ALA A 112 2.23 -3.15 4.26
C ALA A 112 2.81 -1.76 4.04
N TYR A 113 2.62 -0.85 4.99
CA TYR A 113 3.12 0.52 4.88
C TYR A 113 3.94 0.97 6.09
N ALA A 114 4.86 1.91 5.86
CA ALA A 114 5.63 2.61 6.90
C ALA A 114 6.37 1.68 7.90
N PHE A 115 6.63 0.43 7.50
CA PHE A 115 7.38 -0.54 8.28
C PHE A 115 8.89 -0.32 8.13
N GLU A 116 9.66 -0.81 9.10
CA GLU A 116 11.12 -0.88 9.04
C GLU A 116 11.55 -2.02 8.09
N PRO A 117 12.14 -1.72 6.92
CA PRO A 117 12.44 -2.73 5.91
C PRO A 117 13.43 -3.81 6.39
N GLU A 118 14.33 -3.44 7.30
CA GLU A 118 15.33 -4.36 7.85
C GLU A 118 14.82 -5.21 9.02
N HIS A 119 13.57 -5.01 9.46
CA HIS A 119 13.04 -5.73 10.61
C HIS A 119 12.92 -7.25 10.35
N PRO A 120 13.38 -8.13 11.25
CA PRO A 120 13.38 -9.57 11.00
C PRO A 120 12.01 -10.18 10.70
N SER A 121 10.92 -9.62 11.27
CA SER A 121 9.56 -10.15 11.08
C SER A 121 9.07 -10.04 9.63
N ILE A 122 9.47 -9.00 8.89
CA ILE A 122 8.97 -8.76 7.53
C ILE A 122 9.82 -9.46 6.46
N LYS A 123 11.09 -9.78 6.76
CA LYS A 123 12.03 -10.37 5.79
C LYS A 123 11.51 -11.62 5.06
N PRO A 124 10.77 -12.57 5.69
CA PRO A 124 10.22 -13.72 4.98
C PRO A 124 9.31 -13.35 3.79
N TYR A 125 8.66 -12.19 3.86
CA TYR A 125 7.69 -11.71 2.88
C TYR A 125 8.32 -10.87 1.75
N LEU A 126 9.61 -10.53 1.87
CA LEU A 126 10.36 -9.70 0.92
C LEU A 126 11.26 -10.52 -0.01
N GLN A 127 10.81 -11.72 -0.39
CA GLN A 127 11.61 -12.71 -1.13
C GLN A 127 11.20 -12.86 -2.61
N ARG A 128 10.45 -11.88 -3.16
CA ARG A 128 9.87 -11.88 -4.53
C ARG A 128 8.91 -13.05 -4.84
N LYS A 129 8.49 -13.77 -3.82
CA LYS A 129 7.55 -14.88 -3.93
C LYS A 129 6.68 -14.96 -2.68
N PRO A 130 5.45 -15.48 -2.80
CA PRO A 130 4.63 -15.80 -1.65
C PRO A 130 5.34 -16.75 -0.68
N THR A 131 5.06 -16.55 0.61
CA THR A 131 5.36 -17.53 1.65
C THR A 131 4.42 -18.73 1.55
N THR A 132 4.68 -19.78 2.31
CA THR A 132 3.82 -20.98 2.37
C THR A 132 3.31 -21.22 3.80
N ASP A 133 2.42 -22.20 3.95
CA ASP A 133 2.01 -22.75 5.24
C ASP A 133 1.52 -21.70 6.25
N LYS A 134 2.23 -21.54 7.36
CA LYS A 134 1.86 -20.64 8.46
C LYS A 134 2.10 -19.19 8.06
N GLU A 135 3.26 -18.88 7.52
CA GLU A 135 3.62 -17.54 7.07
C GLU A 135 2.64 -17.04 6.01
N TYR A 136 2.08 -17.91 5.17
CA TYR A 136 1.06 -17.51 4.18
C TYR A 136 -0.28 -17.08 4.80
N GLN A 137 -0.56 -17.37 6.08
CA GLN A 137 -1.85 -17.02 6.69
C GLN A 137 -1.93 -15.52 6.98
N ALA A 138 -3.06 -14.89 6.66
CA ALA A 138 -3.28 -13.45 6.83
C ALA A 138 -2.94 -12.94 8.25
N HIS A 139 -3.27 -13.69 9.30
CA HIS A 139 -2.94 -13.30 10.68
C HIS A 139 -1.43 -13.19 10.93
N ASN A 140 -0.61 -14.04 10.30
CA ASN A 140 0.84 -14.00 10.43
C ASN A 140 1.45 -12.89 9.58
N VAL A 141 0.88 -12.60 8.41
CA VAL A 141 1.25 -11.44 7.58
C VAL A 141 0.98 -10.14 8.34
N ILE A 142 -0.24 -9.96 8.86
CA ILE A 142 -0.64 -8.78 9.65
C ILE A 142 0.30 -8.60 10.85
N ALA A 143 0.50 -9.64 11.64
CA ALA A 143 1.36 -9.59 12.82
C ALA A 143 2.82 -9.25 12.45
N ALA A 144 3.34 -9.78 11.35
CA ALA A 144 4.70 -9.48 10.89
C ALA A 144 4.88 -8.02 10.49
N ILE A 145 3.89 -7.43 9.80
CA ILE A 145 3.89 -6.01 9.41
C ILE A 145 3.88 -5.12 10.65
N GLN A 146 2.98 -5.40 11.59
CA GLN A 146 2.84 -4.61 12.82
C GLN A 146 4.06 -4.75 13.74
N GLN A 147 4.67 -5.93 13.82
CA GLN A 147 5.95 -6.14 14.53
C GLN A 147 7.09 -5.33 13.90
N ALA A 148 7.08 -5.12 12.59
CA ALA A 148 8.01 -4.23 11.90
C ALA A 148 7.66 -2.74 12.06
N GLY A 149 6.65 -2.41 12.87
CA GLY A 149 6.19 -1.05 13.13
C GLY A 149 5.31 -0.45 12.03
N GLY A 150 4.87 -1.25 11.07
CA GLY A 150 4.05 -0.79 9.95
C GLY A 150 2.54 -0.93 10.16
N LEU A 151 1.79 -0.58 9.11
CA LEU A 151 0.34 -0.70 9.02
C LEU A 151 -0.04 -1.74 7.97
N ALA A 152 -0.98 -2.63 8.29
CA ALA A 152 -1.49 -3.66 7.39
C ALA A 152 -2.87 -3.29 6.84
N VAL A 153 -3.05 -3.40 5.52
CA VAL A 153 -4.27 -2.98 4.82
C VAL A 153 -4.73 -4.04 3.84
N LEU A 154 -6.02 -4.37 3.82
CA LEU A 154 -6.59 -5.29 2.84
C LEU A 154 -6.71 -4.57 1.48
N ALA A 155 -5.98 -5.06 0.48
CA ALA A 155 -6.00 -4.51 -0.86
C ALA A 155 -7.29 -4.88 -1.59
N HIS A 156 -7.80 -3.98 -2.44
CA HIS A 156 -8.90 -4.17 -3.39
C HIS A 156 -9.93 -5.25 -3.00
N PRO A 157 -10.58 -5.16 -1.82
CA PRO A 157 -11.35 -6.26 -1.21
C PRO A 157 -12.51 -6.76 -2.06
N ALA A 158 -13.06 -5.94 -2.97
CA ALA A 158 -14.13 -6.33 -3.87
C ALA A 158 -13.65 -7.00 -5.19
N ARG A 159 -12.35 -7.30 -5.32
CA ARG A 159 -11.77 -7.99 -6.51
C ARG A 159 -11.78 -9.51 -6.38
N TYR A 160 -11.84 -10.03 -5.15
CA TYR A 160 -11.70 -11.46 -4.88
C TYR A 160 -12.95 -12.28 -5.20
N LYS A 161 -12.78 -13.60 -5.28
CA LYS A 161 -13.90 -14.55 -5.46
C LYS A 161 -14.82 -14.60 -4.23
N ARG A 162 -14.26 -14.34 -3.05
CA ARG A 162 -14.98 -14.21 -1.78
C ARG A 162 -15.48 -12.76 -1.66
N SER A 163 -16.69 -12.60 -1.14
CA SER A 163 -17.29 -11.28 -0.93
C SER A 163 -16.48 -10.43 0.06
N HIS A 164 -16.35 -9.13 -0.21
CA HIS A 164 -15.76 -8.18 0.75
C HIS A 164 -16.56 -8.10 2.07
N PHE A 165 -17.87 -8.42 2.02
CA PHE A 165 -18.70 -8.57 3.22
C PHE A 165 -18.29 -9.74 4.13
N ASP A 166 -17.51 -10.71 3.63
CA ASP A 166 -16.91 -11.77 4.46
C ASP A 166 -15.45 -11.44 4.80
N LEU A 167 -14.70 -10.92 3.83
CA LEU A 167 -13.26 -10.72 3.96
C LEU A 167 -12.90 -9.59 4.92
N ILE A 168 -13.62 -8.46 4.88
CA ILE A 168 -13.31 -7.31 5.74
C ILE A 168 -13.55 -7.66 7.22
N PRO A 169 -14.70 -8.23 7.63
CA PRO A 169 -14.89 -8.73 8.99
C PRO A 169 -13.80 -9.70 9.44
N ALA A 170 -13.47 -10.69 8.59
CA ALA A 170 -12.46 -11.69 8.94
C ALA A 170 -11.05 -11.09 9.06
N ALA A 171 -10.72 -10.08 8.26
CA ALA A 171 -9.46 -9.35 8.39
C ALA A 171 -9.44 -8.49 9.68
N ALA A 172 -10.55 -7.83 10.01
CA ALA A 172 -10.71 -7.05 11.24
C ALA A 172 -10.54 -7.91 12.49
N GLU A 173 -11.15 -9.10 12.53
CA GLU A 173 -10.98 -10.07 13.63
C GLU A 173 -9.52 -10.52 13.81
N ARG A 174 -8.70 -10.39 12.77
CA ARG A 174 -7.25 -10.71 12.78
C ARG A 174 -6.37 -9.50 13.06
N GLY A 175 -6.98 -8.35 13.35
CA GLY A 175 -6.28 -7.12 13.74
C GLY A 175 -5.71 -6.32 12.58
N ILE A 176 -6.29 -6.41 11.38
CA ILE A 176 -5.88 -5.53 10.26
C ILE A 176 -6.14 -4.06 10.60
N ASP A 177 -5.33 -3.14 10.07
CA ASP A 177 -5.43 -1.72 10.42
C ASP A 177 -6.37 -0.93 9.49
N GLY A 178 -6.50 -1.36 8.23
CA GLY A 178 -7.24 -0.62 7.21
C GLY A 178 -7.73 -1.44 6.02
N VAL A 179 -8.46 -0.78 5.12
CA VAL A 179 -8.96 -1.35 3.85
C VAL A 179 -8.77 -0.36 2.70
N GLU A 180 -8.47 -0.87 1.51
CA GLU A 180 -8.43 -0.06 0.29
C GLU A 180 -9.85 0.20 -0.24
N ALA A 181 -10.46 1.30 0.21
CA ALA A 181 -11.83 1.67 -0.15
C ALA A 181 -11.92 2.41 -1.49
N PHE A 182 -10.95 3.27 -1.78
CA PHE A 182 -10.94 4.09 -2.99
C PHE A 182 -10.12 3.43 -4.09
N TYR A 183 -10.77 2.49 -4.78
CA TYR A 183 -10.17 1.67 -5.82
C TYR A 183 -11.07 1.62 -7.07
N ALA A 184 -10.44 1.60 -8.24
CA ALA A 184 -11.11 1.75 -9.52
C ALA A 184 -11.49 0.39 -10.15
N TYR A 185 -12.41 -0.36 -9.53
CA TYR A 185 -12.78 -1.73 -9.94
C TYR A 185 -13.19 -1.87 -11.42
N LYS A 186 -13.78 -0.84 -12.03
CA LYS A 186 -14.21 -0.81 -13.43
C LYS A 186 -13.16 -0.31 -14.42
N ASN A 187 -11.95 0.03 -13.93
CA ASN A 187 -10.87 0.63 -14.70
C ASN A 187 -11.29 1.81 -15.63
N PRO A 188 -11.97 2.84 -15.11
CA PRO A 188 -12.33 4.01 -15.88
C PRO A 188 -11.09 4.81 -16.29
N LYS A 189 -11.23 5.56 -17.39
CA LYS A 189 -10.26 6.55 -17.88
C LYS A 189 -11.00 7.88 -18.12
N PRO A 190 -10.80 8.91 -17.28
CA PRO A 190 -9.82 9.03 -16.19
C PRO A 190 -10.09 8.09 -15.00
N TRP A 191 -9.05 7.80 -14.21
CA TRP A 191 -9.17 7.01 -12.99
C TRP A 191 -10.15 7.69 -12.04
N THR A 192 -11.11 6.91 -11.53
CA THR A 192 -12.07 7.31 -10.50
C THR A 192 -12.42 6.06 -9.68
N PRO A 193 -12.60 6.18 -8.36
CA PRO A 193 -12.97 5.05 -7.54
C PRO A 193 -14.39 4.58 -7.89
N SER A 194 -14.66 3.29 -7.79
CA SER A 194 -16.00 2.77 -8.10
C SER A 194 -16.96 3.08 -6.95
N ALA A 195 -17.88 4.04 -7.17
CA ALA A 195 -18.74 4.58 -6.12
C ALA A 195 -19.51 3.54 -5.28
N LEU A 196 -20.04 2.47 -5.90
CA LEU A 196 -20.81 1.45 -5.20
C LEU A 196 -19.91 0.63 -4.26
N GLU A 197 -18.83 0.06 -4.79
CA GLU A 197 -17.88 -0.74 -4.01
C GLU A 197 -17.20 0.11 -2.93
N THR A 198 -16.83 1.36 -3.25
CA THR A 198 -16.29 2.31 -2.27
C THR A 198 -17.27 2.53 -1.11
N GLN A 199 -18.54 2.81 -1.39
CA GLN A 199 -19.54 3.02 -0.34
C GLN A 199 -19.68 1.78 0.56
N GLN A 200 -19.71 0.58 -0.02
CA GLN A 200 -19.83 -0.67 0.73
C GLN A 200 -18.60 -0.95 1.60
N VAL A 201 -17.39 -0.74 1.06
CA VAL A 201 -16.14 -0.93 1.79
C VAL A 201 -16.01 0.10 2.92
N GLN A 202 -16.37 1.37 2.70
CA GLN A 202 -16.34 2.39 3.75
C GLN A 202 -17.32 2.08 4.89
N GLN A 203 -18.52 1.59 4.60
CA GLN A 203 -19.47 1.18 5.64
C GLN A 203 -18.91 0.09 6.55
N LEU A 204 -18.25 -0.91 5.96
CA LEU A 204 -17.57 -1.95 6.73
C LEU A 204 -16.34 -1.39 7.46
N ALA A 205 -15.58 -0.49 6.84
CA ALA A 205 -14.44 0.16 7.50
C ALA A 205 -14.89 0.90 8.77
N ASP A 206 -15.98 1.66 8.70
CA ASP A 206 -16.55 2.39 9.84
C ASP A 206 -17.06 1.42 10.93
N GLU A 207 -17.73 0.34 10.56
CA GLU A 207 -18.23 -0.68 11.48
C GLU A 207 -17.10 -1.35 12.28
N TYR A 208 -15.98 -1.64 11.62
CA TYR A 208 -14.83 -2.33 12.21
C TYR A 208 -13.70 -1.38 12.65
N GLN A 209 -13.94 -0.06 12.62
CA GLN A 209 -12.98 0.98 13.02
C GLN A 209 -11.65 0.96 12.24
N LEU A 210 -11.72 0.63 10.96
CA LEU A 210 -10.59 0.57 10.03
C LEU A 210 -10.45 1.90 9.30
N PHE A 211 -9.21 2.34 9.03
CA PHE A 211 -9.02 3.49 8.15
C PHE A 211 -9.14 3.10 6.66
N ASN A 212 -9.40 4.10 5.82
CA ASN A 212 -9.50 3.92 4.38
C ASN A 212 -8.17 4.28 3.70
N THR A 213 -7.79 3.52 2.68
CA THR A 213 -6.69 3.88 1.77
C THR A 213 -7.21 4.04 0.34
N CYS A 214 -6.33 4.58 -0.52
CA CYS A 214 -6.57 4.74 -1.94
C CYS A 214 -5.33 4.36 -2.73
N GLY A 215 -5.53 3.87 -3.95
CA GLY A 215 -4.41 3.48 -4.77
C GLY A 215 -4.83 3.17 -6.20
N THR A 216 -3.89 3.39 -7.13
CA THR A 216 -4.17 3.14 -8.55
C THR A 216 -4.10 1.70 -8.95
N ASP A 217 -3.27 0.91 -8.27
CA ASP A 217 -2.90 -0.45 -8.65
C ASP A 217 -2.44 -0.49 -10.11
N THR A 218 -1.53 0.45 -10.44
CA THR A 218 -0.99 0.58 -11.79
C THR A 218 0.18 -0.37 -12.00
N HIS A 219 0.07 -1.22 -13.01
CA HIS A 219 1.19 -1.99 -13.58
C HIS A 219 1.70 -1.37 -14.88
N GLY A 220 1.15 -0.22 -15.27
CA GLY A 220 1.41 0.44 -16.54
C GLY A 220 2.58 1.41 -16.51
N LEU A 221 2.51 2.37 -17.43
CA LEU A 221 3.48 3.47 -17.57
C LEU A 221 2.95 4.80 -17.02
N SER A 222 1.80 4.79 -16.33
CA SER A 222 1.16 6.01 -15.84
C SER A 222 0.64 5.81 -14.42
N LEU A 223 1.01 6.73 -13.53
CA LEU A 223 0.46 6.83 -12.18
C LEU A 223 -1.01 7.26 -12.11
N LEU A 224 -1.64 7.58 -13.24
CA LEU A 224 -3.02 8.09 -13.31
C LEU A 224 -4.03 7.04 -13.83
N GLN A 225 -3.63 5.78 -13.96
CA GLN A 225 -4.47 4.71 -14.51
C GLN A 225 -4.32 3.43 -13.69
N ARG A 226 -5.40 2.63 -13.60
CA ARG A 226 -5.30 1.24 -13.17
C ARG A 226 -4.97 0.38 -14.39
N LEU A 227 -3.97 -0.48 -14.30
CA LEU A 227 -3.58 -1.36 -15.41
C LEU A 227 -3.17 -2.72 -14.88
#